data_AF-A0A0S8AWH8-F1
#
_entry.id   AF-A0A0S8AWH8-F1
#
_cell.length_a   1.000
_cell.length_b   1.000
_cell.length_c   1.000
_cell.angle_alpha   90.00
_cell.angle_beta   90.00
_cell.angle_gamma   90.00
#
_symmetry.space_group_name_H-M   'P 1'
#
loop_
_entity.id
_entity.type
_entity.pdbx_description
1 polymer ?
#
loop_
_entity_poly.entity_id
_entity_poly.type
_entity_poly.pdbx_seq_one_letter_code
_entity_poly.pdbx_strand_id
1 'polypeptide(L)' 'PAEIREYESAVLETTLWNAADETLVWTATTSTFAPSDVKSATTDFSKVVIEELRARKLL' A
#
# COMPACT_ATOMS: atom_id res chain seq x y z
N PRO A 1 -12.18 -30.04 -20.56
CA PRO A 1 -12.62 -28.97 -19.64
C PRO A 1 -11.43 -28.09 -19.24
N ALA A 2 -11.56 -26.76 -19.28
CA ALA A 2 -10.52 -25.88 -18.75
C ALA A 2 -10.55 -25.93 -17.21
N GLU A 3 -9.39 -26.14 -16.60
CA GLU A 3 -9.23 -26.09 -15.14
C GLU A 3 -9.25 -24.61 -14.71
N ILE A 4 -10.31 -24.18 -14.02
CA ILE A 4 -10.39 -22.84 -13.43
C ILE A 4 -9.63 -22.89 -12.11
N ARG A 5 -8.57 -22.10 -11.99
CA ARG A 5 -7.82 -21.93 -10.74
C ARG A 5 -8.19 -20.60 -10.11
N GLU A 6 -8.78 -20.67 -8.93
CA GLU A 6 -9.03 -19.49 -8.10
C GLU A 6 -7.73 -19.09 -7.42
N TYR A 7 -7.34 -17.82 -7.59
CA TYR A 7 -6.21 -17.23 -6.89
C TYR A 7 -6.73 -16.04 -6.11
N GLU A 8 -6.51 -16.05 -4.79
CA GLU A 8 -6.74 -14.87 -3.97
C GLU A 8 -5.52 -13.95 -4.05
N SER A 9 -5.79 -12.67 -4.23
CA SER A 9 -4.76 -11.63 -4.25
C SER A 9 -5.23 -10.45 -3.42
N ALA A 10 -4.29 -9.79 -2.73
CA ALA A 10 -4.53 -8.59 -1.96
C ALA A 10 -3.72 -7.41 -2.53
N VAL A 11 -4.17 -6.19 -2.22
CA VAL A 11 -3.43 -4.94 -2.41
C VAL A 11 -3.43 -4.18 -1.10
N LEU A 12 -2.39 -3.39 -0.86
CA LEU A 12 -2.30 -2.50 0.29
C LEU A 12 -2.31 -1.06 -0.22
N GLU A 13 -3.27 -0.27 0.26
CA GLU A 13 -3.37 1.16 -0.01
C GLU A 13 -3.04 1.95 1.26
N THR A 14 -2.34 3.07 1.11
CA THR A 14 -2.01 3.98 2.22
C THR A 14 -2.23 5.42 1.77
N THR A 15 -3.04 6.15 2.54
CA THR A 15 -3.38 7.55 2.28
C THR A 15 -2.93 8.45 3.43
N LEU A 16 -2.34 9.59 3.11
CA LEU A 16 -2.03 10.67 4.05
C LEU A 16 -3.01 11.82 3.84
N TRP A 17 -3.71 12.20 4.91
CA TRP A 17 -4.66 13.30 4.95
C TRP A 17 -4.16 14.43 5.85
N ASN A 18 -4.38 15.67 5.43
CA ASN A 18 -4.27 16.83 6.30
C ASN A 18 -5.61 17.01 7.03
N ALA A 19 -5.61 16.81 8.34
CA ALA A 19 -6.82 16.89 9.16
C ALA A 19 -7.32 18.34 9.36
N ALA A 20 -6.47 19.36 9.15
CA ALA A 20 -6.85 20.75 9.39
C ALA A 20 -7.77 21.32 8.30
N ASP A 21 -7.58 20.89 7.05
CA ASP A 21 -8.33 21.36 5.88
C ASP A 21 -9.05 20.24 5.13
N GLU A 22 -9.06 19.02 5.70
CA GLU A 22 -9.70 17.83 5.14
C GLU A 22 -9.23 17.53 3.71
N THR A 23 -7.94 17.71 3.42
CA THR A 23 -7.37 17.43 2.10
C THR A 23 -6.57 16.14 2.06
N LEU A 24 -6.69 15.40 0.95
CA LEU A 24 -5.80 14.28 0.64
C LEU A 24 -4.46 14.84 0.16
N VAL A 25 -3.39 14.54 0.90
CA VAL A 25 -2.04 15.04 0.63
C VAL A 25 -1.25 14.06 -0.23
N TRP A 26 -1.46 12.76 -0.01
CA TRP A 26 -0.71 11.71 -0.69
C TRP A 26 -1.43 10.36 -0.61
N THR A 27 -1.23 9.50 -1.61
CA THR A 27 -1.67 8.10 -1.59
C THR A 27 -0.66 7.21 -2.32
N ALA A 28 -0.57 5.95 -1.90
CA ALA A 28 0.12 4.92 -2.65
C ALA A 28 -0.58 3.57 -2.49
N THR A 29 -0.45 2.73 -3.52
CA THR A 29 -0.98 1.38 -3.56
C THR A 29 0.13 0.42 -4.00
N THR A 30 0.24 -0.73 -3.34
CA THR A 30 1.15 -1.79 -3.78
C THR A 30 0.68 -2.42 -5.09
N SER A 31 1.58 -3.12 -5.77
CA SER A 31 1.18 -4.22 -6.66
C SER A 31 0.44 -5.31 -5.87
N THR A 32 -0.26 -6.21 -6.57
CA THR A 32 -0.92 -7.35 -5.93
C THR A 32 0.09 -8.30 -5.29
N PHE A 33 -0.27 -8.86 -4.13
CA PHE A 33 0.52 -9.86 -3.42
C PHE A 33 -0.39 -10.99 -2.91
N ALA A 34 0.19 -12.14 -2.56
CA ALA A 34 -0.56 -13.24 -1.99
C ALA A 34 -0.99 -12.90 -0.55
N PRO A 35 -2.25 -13.14 -0.12
CA PRO A 35 -2.70 -12.80 1.23
C PRO A 35 -1.85 -13.40 2.35
N SER A 36 -1.23 -14.58 2.12
CA SER A 36 -0.28 -15.21 3.04
C SER A 36 0.94 -14.34 3.37
N ASP A 37 1.30 -13.43 2.46
CA ASP A 37 2.49 -12.59 2.53
C ASP A 37 2.21 -11.22 3.15
N VAL A 38 1.00 -10.99 3.70
CA VAL A 38 0.58 -9.68 4.22
C VAL A 38 1.59 -9.06 5.20
N LYS A 39 2.23 -9.88 6.04
CA LYS A 39 3.21 -9.39 7.02
C LYS A 39 4.47 -8.84 6.36
N SER A 40 5.04 -9.56 5.41
CA SER A 40 6.24 -9.10 4.66
C SER A 40 5.88 -7.96 3.73
N ALA A 41 4.78 -8.06 2.98
CA ALA A 41 4.28 -7.01 2.08
C ALA A 41 4.05 -5.69 2.82
N THR A 42 3.43 -5.72 4.01
CA THR A 42 3.24 -4.52 4.84
C THR A 42 4.57 -3.95 5.32
N THR A 43 5.48 -4.80 5.77
CA THR A 43 6.80 -4.36 6.27
C THR A 43 7.60 -3.67 5.16
N ASP A 44 7.66 -4.27 3.98
CA ASP A 44 8.43 -3.72 2.86
C ASP A 44 7.77 -2.47 2.28
N PHE A 45 6.44 -2.47 2.15
CA PHE A 45 5.73 -1.28 1.69
C PHE A 45 5.87 -0.11 2.67
N SER A 46 5.84 -0.37 3.98
CA SER A 46 6.00 0.69 4.98
C SER A 46 7.34 1.44 4.87
N LYS A 47 8.42 0.73 4.48
CA LYS A 47 9.73 1.36 4.25
C LYS A 47 9.66 2.33 3.07
N VAL A 48 9.07 1.88 1.95
CA VAL A 48 8.87 2.69 0.75
C VAL A 48 8.01 3.93 1.06
N VAL A 49 6.88 3.74 1.76
CA VAL A 49 6.00 4.83 2.19
C VAL A 49 6.78 5.86 3.01
N ILE A 50 7.52 5.43 4.04
CA ILE A 50 8.27 6.35 4.92
C ILE A 50 9.35 7.11 4.15
N GLU A 51 10.09 6.44 3.27
CA GLU A 51 11.12 7.08 2.43
C GLU A 51 10.53 8.13 1.48
N GLU A 52 9.42 7.80 0.81
CA GLU A 52 8.71 8.74 -0.08
C GLU A 52 8.18 9.96 0.66
N LEU A 53 7.56 9.75 1.82
CA LEU A 53 7.02 10.85 2.61
C LEU A 53 8.13 11.78 3.13
N ARG A 54 9.27 11.24 3.56
CA ARG A 54 10.46 12.03 3.93
C ARG A 54 11.01 12.83 2.75
N ALA A 55 11.13 12.22 1.58
CA ALA A 55 11.62 12.88 0.37
C ALA A 55 10.73 14.09 -0.02
N ARG A 56 9.43 13.99 0.25
CA ARG A 56 8.44 15.05 0.01
C ARG A 56 8.29 16.05 1.16
N LYS A 57 9.04 15.87 2.26
CA LYS A 57 8.94 16.66 3.50
C LYS A 57 7.53 16.63 4.12
N LEU A 58 6.88 15.48 4.02
CA LEU A 58 5.57 15.19 4.61
C LEU A 58 5.69 14.44 5.96
N LEU A 59 6.92 14.05 6.33
CA LEU A 59 7.35 13.50 7.61
C LEU A 59 8.62 14.20 8.08
#